data_AF-M2QU94-F1
#
_entry.id   AF-M2QU94-F1
#
_cell.length_a   1.000
_cell.length_b   1.000
_cell.length_c   1.000
_cell.angle_alpha   90.00
_cell.angle_beta   90.00
_cell.angle_gamma   90.00
#
_symmetry.space_group_name_H-M   'P 1'
#
loop_
_entity.id
_entity.type
_entity.pdbx_description
1 polymer ?
#
loop_
_entity_poly.entity_id
_entity_poly.type
_entity_poly.pdbx_seq_one_letter_code
_entity_poly.pdbx_strand_id
1 'polypeptide(L)'
;MYPVLWKCFQQLSFRAPPRPHARPIEQLTVRELHDRHALNARILAEPGASTSTYAARIGAEQAAIEARLVSLVGVENLGRQLQQTTIHDEQPMSVDAPAAASRAPQPQQPPRAISAKQRVLARYAQNANSRPGAPSMSLEEAVRLEQEAHVRDLQRQREQEERRARMGMPVPGEKYTREETEARLWAFMNYKGSESDYDEDEDEDDEDPATWFEDDQDDGRKGQNLVEPDYDDYSHIIRIDDSKIPYAIPPGSLE
;
A
#
# COMPACT_ATOMS: atom_id res chain seq x y z
N MET A 1 53.48 -28.96 -65.75
CA MET A 1 53.01 -29.80 -64.64
C MET A 1 52.55 -28.85 -63.54
N TYR A 2 51.26 -28.52 -63.51
CA TYR A 2 50.66 -27.63 -62.50
C TYR A 2 49.63 -28.44 -61.72
N PRO A 3 49.69 -28.39 -60.38
CA PRO A 3 48.45 -28.19 -59.65
C PRO A 3 48.68 -27.33 -58.40
N VAL A 4 48.31 -26.05 -58.47
CA VAL A 4 48.12 -25.22 -57.27
C VAL A 4 46.81 -24.47 -57.42
N LEU A 5 45.68 -25.18 -57.38
CA LEU A 5 44.36 -24.54 -57.35
C LEU A 5 43.35 -25.49 -56.71
N TRP A 6 43.46 -25.70 -55.40
CA TRP A 6 42.39 -26.33 -54.62
C TRP A 6 42.32 -25.90 -53.16
N LYS A 7 42.56 -24.60 -52.89
CA LYS A 7 42.25 -23.97 -51.60
C LYS A 7 41.69 -22.57 -51.79
N CYS A 8 40.67 -22.44 -52.62
CA CYS A 8 39.76 -21.31 -52.59
C CYS A 8 38.36 -21.89 -52.51
N PHE A 9 37.87 -22.19 -51.32
CA PHE A 9 36.46 -22.08 -50.95
C PHE A 9 36.36 -22.35 -49.45
N GLN A 10 35.54 -21.55 -48.77
CA GLN A 10 35.08 -21.73 -47.40
C GLN A 10 35.94 -21.19 -46.23
N GLN A 11 36.25 -19.90 -46.27
CA GLN A 11 36.06 -19.07 -45.07
C GLN A 11 34.80 -18.22 -45.29
N LEU A 12 33.64 -18.89 -45.31
CA LEU A 12 32.37 -18.21 -45.08
C LEU A 12 32.30 -17.98 -43.57
N SER A 13 32.40 -16.72 -43.15
CA SER A 13 32.17 -16.30 -41.77
C SER A 13 30.76 -16.70 -41.33
N PHE A 14 30.61 -17.89 -40.74
CA PHE A 14 29.41 -18.26 -39.99
C PHE A 14 29.37 -17.40 -38.73
N ARG A 15 28.85 -16.18 -38.85
CA ARG A 15 28.36 -15.44 -37.69
C ARG A 15 27.25 -16.29 -37.08
N ALA A 16 27.47 -16.82 -35.88
CA ALA A 16 26.41 -17.47 -35.12
C ALA A 16 25.20 -16.52 -35.07
N PRO A 17 23.98 -17.03 -35.25
CA PRO A 17 22.79 -16.19 -35.16
C PRO A 17 22.79 -15.45 -33.82
N PRO A 18 22.37 -14.17 -33.78
CA PRO A 18 22.31 -13.42 -32.54
C PRO A 18 21.47 -14.22 -31.55
N ARG A 19 21.97 -14.36 -30.31
CA ARG A 19 21.25 -15.08 -29.27
C ARG A 19 19.88 -14.43 -29.11
N PRO A 20 18.79 -15.23 -29.03
CA PRO A 20 17.47 -14.67 -28.83
C PRO A 20 17.48 -13.83 -27.55
N HIS A 21 16.87 -12.65 -27.63
CA HIS A 21 16.75 -11.77 -26.47
C HIS A 21 16.02 -12.51 -25.36
N ALA A 22 16.51 -12.33 -24.13
CA ALA A 22 15.85 -12.85 -22.95
C ALA A 22 14.40 -12.33 -22.91
N ARG A 23 13.44 -13.24 -22.78
CA ARG A 23 12.02 -12.84 -22.63
C ARG A 23 11.88 -11.98 -21.37
N PRO A 24 11.05 -10.91 -21.43
CA PRO A 24 10.78 -10.06 -20.28
C PRO A 24 10.07 -10.85 -19.18
N ILE A 25 10.27 -10.45 -17.92
CA ILE A 25 9.79 -11.15 -16.71
C ILE A 25 8.27 -11.28 -16.71
N GLU A 26 7.56 -10.29 -17.28
CA GLU A 26 6.11 -10.22 -17.34
C GLU A 26 5.46 -11.37 -18.13
N GLN A 27 6.17 -11.91 -19.12
CA GLN A 27 5.69 -12.95 -20.04
C GLN A 27 6.03 -14.37 -19.59
N LEU A 28 6.73 -14.54 -18.46
CA LEU A 28 7.16 -15.84 -17.97
C LEU A 28 6.05 -16.53 -17.18
N THR A 29 5.98 -17.85 -17.32
CA THR A 29 5.11 -18.68 -16.49
C THR A 29 5.63 -18.78 -15.05
N VAL A 30 4.76 -19.11 -14.09
CA VAL A 30 5.13 -19.28 -12.67
C VAL A 30 6.30 -20.25 -12.48
N ARG A 31 6.30 -21.35 -13.23
CA ARG A 31 7.39 -22.34 -13.20
C ARG A 31 8.70 -21.74 -13.70
N GLU A 32 8.68 -21.05 -14.84
CA GLU A 32 9.86 -20.39 -15.40
C GLU A 32 10.39 -19.28 -14.48
N LEU A 33 9.51 -18.57 -13.77
CA LEU A 33 9.89 -17.57 -12.77
C LEU A 33 10.64 -18.19 -11.59
N HIS A 34 10.17 -19.33 -11.08
CA HIS A 34 10.89 -20.08 -10.04
C HIS A 34 12.24 -20.61 -10.53
N ASP A 35 12.30 -21.16 -11.74
CA ASP A 35 13.55 -21.65 -12.33
C ASP A 35 14.56 -20.51 -12.48
N ARG A 36 14.12 -19.33 -12.94
CA ARG A 36 14.96 -18.13 -13.00
C ARG A 36 15.40 -17.63 -11.62
N HIS A 37 14.49 -17.60 -10.65
CA HIS A 37 14.80 -17.20 -9.28
C HIS A 37 15.88 -18.09 -8.68
N ALA A 38 15.78 -19.41 -8.87
CA ALA A 38 16.78 -20.37 -8.41
C ALA A 38 18.15 -20.19 -9.10
N LEU A 39 18.17 -19.87 -10.40
CA LEU A 39 19.40 -19.57 -11.12
C LEU A 39 20.04 -18.27 -10.61
N ASN A 40 19.26 -17.21 -10.45
CA ASN A 40 19.74 -15.93 -9.92
C ASN A 40 20.26 -16.09 -8.48
N ALA A 41 19.57 -16.86 -7.65
CA ALA A 41 20.00 -17.18 -6.30
C ALA A 41 21.34 -17.94 -6.28
N ARG A 42 21.56 -18.88 -7.20
CA ARG A 42 22.85 -19.57 -7.34
C ARG A 42 23.96 -18.61 -7.74
N ILE A 43 23.70 -17.75 -8.73
CA ILE A 43 24.67 -16.74 -9.20
C ILE A 43 25.06 -15.76 -8.08
N LEU A 44 24.08 -15.33 -7.27
CA LEU A 44 24.33 -14.44 -6.14
C LEU A 44 25.01 -15.14 -4.96
N ALA A 45 24.78 -16.44 -4.79
CA ALA A 45 25.47 -17.25 -3.79
C ALA A 45 26.94 -17.52 -4.16
N GLU A 46 27.31 -17.38 -5.44
CA GLU A 46 28.71 -17.50 -5.86
C GLU A 46 29.53 -16.28 -5.40
N PRO A 47 30.61 -16.47 -4.62
CA PRO A 47 31.38 -15.36 -4.04
C PRO A 47 32.11 -14.50 -5.09
N GLY A 48 32.21 -14.97 -6.33
CA GLY A 48 32.84 -14.24 -7.44
C GLY A 48 31.96 -13.16 -8.09
N ALA A 49 30.65 -13.16 -7.85
CA ALA A 49 29.73 -12.21 -8.48
C ALA A 49 29.55 -10.90 -7.68
N SER A 50 29.86 -10.92 -6.37
CA SER A 50 29.46 -9.91 -5.37
C SER A 50 30.02 -8.49 -5.55
N THR A 51 31.01 -8.26 -6.42
CA THR A 51 31.65 -6.94 -6.59
C THR A 51 31.26 -6.22 -7.88
N SER A 52 30.42 -6.83 -8.72
CA SER A 52 30.14 -6.35 -10.08
C SER A 52 28.76 -5.71 -10.21
N THR A 53 28.62 -4.76 -11.13
CA THR A 53 27.33 -4.20 -11.57
C THR A 53 26.34 -5.29 -12.02
N TYR A 54 26.85 -6.45 -12.41
CA TYR A 54 26.08 -7.64 -12.74
C TYR A 54 25.31 -8.18 -11.52
N ALA A 55 25.89 -8.24 -10.32
CA ALA A 55 25.15 -8.67 -9.13
C ALA A 55 24.01 -7.72 -8.77
N ALA A 56 24.21 -6.40 -8.91
CA ALA A 56 23.14 -5.42 -8.73
C ALA A 56 21.99 -5.63 -9.72
N ARG A 57 22.32 -5.90 -11.00
CA ARG A 57 21.32 -6.22 -12.03
C ARG A 57 20.55 -7.51 -11.72
N ILE A 58 21.24 -8.56 -11.30
CA ILE A 58 20.60 -9.83 -10.95
C ILE A 58 19.73 -9.69 -9.69
N GLY A 59 20.16 -8.89 -8.70
CA GLY A 59 19.35 -8.57 -7.52
C GLY A 59 18.08 -7.81 -7.88
N ALA A 60 18.16 -6.82 -8.77
CA ALA A 60 16.98 -6.12 -9.29
C ALA A 60 16.04 -7.06 -10.07
N GLU A 61 16.59 -7.97 -10.89
CA GLU A 61 15.81 -9.02 -11.57
C GLU A 61 15.13 -9.96 -10.56
N GLN A 62 15.81 -10.30 -9.45
CA GLN A 62 15.26 -11.12 -8.38
C GLN A 62 14.08 -10.45 -7.67
N ALA A 63 14.21 -9.17 -7.32
CA ALA A 63 13.13 -8.39 -6.73
C ALA A 63 11.91 -8.28 -7.66
N ALA A 64 12.14 -8.09 -8.96
CA ALA A 64 11.07 -8.07 -9.96
C ALA A 64 10.37 -9.43 -10.12
N ILE A 65 11.12 -10.54 -10.09
CA ILE A 65 10.56 -11.90 -10.12
C ILE A 65 9.70 -12.16 -8.86
N GLU A 66 10.18 -11.77 -7.68
CA GLU A 66 9.45 -11.93 -6.43
C GLU A 66 8.15 -11.14 -6.42
N ALA A 67 8.17 -9.87 -6.86
CA ALA A 67 6.97 -9.07 -7.00
C ALA A 67 5.95 -9.73 -7.95
N ARG A 68 6.41 -10.30 -9.07
CA ARG A 68 5.54 -10.99 -10.02
C ARG A 68 4.96 -12.29 -9.46
N LEU A 69 5.75 -13.09 -8.73
CA LEU A 69 5.28 -14.29 -8.05
C LEU A 69 4.22 -13.98 -6.99
N VAL A 70 4.42 -12.90 -6.22
CA VAL A 70 3.43 -12.41 -5.25
C VAL A 70 2.14 -11.97 -5.96
N SER A 71 2.24 -11.26 -7.08
CA SER A 71 1.07 -10.86 -7.87
C SER A 71 0.27 -12.05 -8.41
N LEU A 72 0.93 -13.09 -8.92
CA LEU A 72 0.25 -14.25 -9.50
C LEU A 72 -0.27 -15.23 -8.44
N VAL A 73 0.59 -15.65 -7.51
CA VAL A 73 0.28 -16.72 -6.54
C VAL A 73 -0.34 -16.13 -5.26
N GLY A 74 0.08 -14.95 -4.85
CA GLY A 74 -0.46 -14.28 -3.66
C GLY A 74 -1.92 -13.90 -3.83
N VAL A 75 -2.30 -13.33 -4.97
CA VAL A 75 -3.70 -12.98 -5.26
C VAL A 75 -4.59 -14.22 -5.36
N GLU A 76 -4.11 -15.31 -5.97
CA GLU A 76 -4.88 -16.56 -6.05
C GLU A 76 -5.10 -17.18 -4.66
N ASN A 77 -4.07 -17.18 -3.80
CA ASN A 77 -4.20 -17.67 -2.44
C ASN A 77 -5.14 -16.81 -1.59
N LEU A 78 -5.09 -15.49 -1.74
CA LEU A 78 -6.03 -14.57 -1.08
C LEU A 78 -7.46 -14.83 -1.56
N GLY A 79 -7.68 -15.01 -2.86
CA GLY A 79 -8.99 -15.35 -3.42
C GLY A 79 -9.53 -16.67 -2.85
N ARG A 80 -8.68 -17.70 -2.73
CA ARG A 80 -9.05 -18.98 -2.11
C ARG A 80 -9.34 -18.84 -0.61
N GLN A 81 -8.56 -18.05 0.12
CA GLN A 81 -8.79 -17.79 1.54
C GLN A 81 -10.09 -17.02 1.75
N LEU A 82 -10.37 -15.99 0.96
CA LEU A 82 -11.62 -15.23 1.01
C LEU A 82 -12.85 -16.10 0.70
N GLN A 83 -12.73 -17.04 -0.25
CA GLN A 83 -13.80 -18.01 -0.52
C GLN A 83 -14.04 -18.98 0.63
N GLN A 84 -13.02 -19.26 1.45
CA GLN A 84 -13.12 -20.15 2.62
C GLN A 84 -13.54 -19.42 3.89
N THR A 85 -13.39 -18.09 3.96
CA THR A 85 -13.88 -17.28 5.07
C THR A 85 -15.34 -16.96 4.88
N THR A 86 -16.22 -17.73 5.52
CA THR A 86 -17.64 -17.37 5.67
C THR A 86 -17.80 -16.51 6.92
N ILE A 87 -18.25 -15.28 6.76
CA ILE A 87 -18.60 -14.41 7.89
C ILE A 87 -19.91 -14.95 8.47
N HIS A 88 -19.86 -15.50 9.69
CA HIS A 88 -21.05 -15.87 10.44
C HIS A 88 -21.47 -14.66 11.30
N ASP A 89 -22.63 -14.06 10.99
CA ASP A 89 -23.18 -12.87 11.66
C ASP A 89 -23.53 -13.07 13.15
N GLU A 90 -23.39 -14.29 13.69
CA GLU A 90 -23.80 -14.64 15.06
C GLU A 90 -22.62 -14.70 16.07
N GLN A 91 -21.38 -14.44 15.64
CA GLN A 91 -20.21 -14.48 16.51
C GLN A 91 -19.46 -13.14 16.55
N PRO A 92 -19.22 -12.55 17.74
CA PRO A 92 -18.39 -11.35 17.86
C PRO A 92 -16.95 -11.69 17.44
N MET A 93 -16.46 -10.91 16.46
CA MET A 93 -15.14 -10.95 15.83
C MET A 93 -14.00 -11.35 16.79
N SER A 94 -13.56 -12.61 16.71
CA SER A 94 -12.35 -13.11 17.36
C SER A 94 -11.16 -12.97 16.41
N VAL A 95 -10.45 -11.83 16.47
CA VAL A 95 -9.21 -11.62 15.74
C VAL A 95 -8.05 -12.18 16.57
N ASP A 96 -7.70 -13.44 16.34
CA ASP A 96 -6.43 -14.02 16.78
C ASP A 96 -5.74 -14.65 15.57
N ALA A 97 -4.63 -14.04 15.15
CA ALA A 97 -3.53 -14.72 14.44
C ALA A 97 -2.26 -13.83 14.54
N PRO A 98 -1.03 -14.39 14.58
CA PRO A 98 -0.66 -15.50 13.72
C PRO A 98 0.24 -16.61 14.30
N ALA A 99 0.04 -17.79 13.69
CA ALA A 99 1.02 -18.78 13.22
C ALA A 99 2.20 -19.25 14.09
N ALA A 100 2.19 -20.58 14.31
CA ALA A 100 3.31 -21.51 14.15
C ALA A 100 4.48 -21.48 15.16
N ALA A 101 4.36 -22.34 16.19
CA ALA A 101 5.49 -23.15 16.66
C ALA A 101 4.99 -24.39 17.43
N SER A 102 5.17 -25.57 16.83
CA SER A 102 5.77 -26.74 17.49
C SER A 102 5.15 -27.28 18.81
N ARG A 103 4.54 -28.46 18.68
CA ARG A 103 4.81 -29.65 19.54
C ARG A 103 4.17 -29.71 20.95
N ALA A 104 3.07 -30.47 21.00
CA ALA A 104 2.68 -31.50 21.98
C ALA A 104 1.22 -31.35 22.47
N PRO A 105 0.40 -32.43 22.47
CA PRO A 105 -0.96 -32.39 22.98
C PRO A 105 -0.91 -32.48 24.52
N GLN A 106 -1.05 -31.34 25.21
CA GLN A 106 -1.34 -31.37 26.64
C GLN A 106 -2.85 -31.31 26.89
N PRO A 107 -3.36 -32.07 27.89
CA PRO A 107 -4.79 -32.20 28.13
C PRO A 107 -5.40 -30.85 28.50
N GLN A 108 -6.49 -30.53 27.81
CA GLN A 108 -7.32 -29.35 28.00
C GLN A 108 -7.80 -29.27 29.45
N GLN A 109 -7.18 -28.40 30.25
CA GLN A 109 -7.84 -27.94 31.46
C GLN A 109 -8.91 -26.91 31.05
N PRO A 110 -10.13 -27.00 31.58
CA PRO A 110 -11.17 -26.04 31.25
C PRO A 110 -10.69 -24.63 31.64
N PRO A 111 -10.75 -23.65 30.73
CA PRO A 111 -10.22 -22.31 30.99
C PRO A 111 -10.99 -21.71 32.16
N ARG A 112 -10.30 -21.47 33.29
CA ARG A 112 -10.86 -20.71 34.40
C ARG A 112 -11.13 -19.29 33.87
N ALA A 113 -12.38 -18.94 33.64
CA ALA A 113 -12.80 -17.63 33.10
C ALA A 113 -12.23 -16.43 33.90
N ILE A 114 -11.86 -16.66 35.16
CA ILE A 114 -11.24 -15.68 36.06
C ILE A 114 -9.84 -15.27 35.58
N SER A 115 -9.04 -16.19 35.02
CA SER A 115 -7.67 -15.88 34.59
C SER A 115 -7.61 -15.11 33.28
N ALA A 116 -8.62 -15.24 32.42
CA ALA A 116 -8.70 -14.47 31.17
C ALA A 116 -8.94 -12.98 31.48
N LYS A 117 -9.89 -12.67 32.36
CA LYS A 117 -10.16 -11.29 32.80
C LYS A 117 -8.95 -10.65 33.50
N GLN A 118 -8.24 -11.41 34.34
CA GLN A 118 -7.01 -10.92 34.98
C GLN A 118 -5.89 -10.67 33.96
N ARG A 119 -5.76 -11.51 32.93
CA ARG A 119 -4.76 -11.33 31.86
C ARG A 119 -5.07 -10.12 30.98
N VAL A 120 -6.35 -9.86 30.69
CA VAL A 120 -6.79 -8.68 29.93
C VAL A 120 -6.56 -7.40 30.72
N LEU A 121 -6.91 -7.37 32.01
CA LEU A 121 -6.66 -6.21 32.88
C LEU A 121 -5.16 -5.92 33.02
N ALA A 122 -4.32 -6.96 33.15
CA ALA A 122 -2.87 -6.80 33.20
C ALA A 122 -2.29 -6.20 31.89
N ARG A 123 -2.80 -6.63 30.72
CA ARG A 123 -2.38 -6.08 29.42
C ARG A 123 -2.87 -4.65 29.20
N TYR A 124 -4.09 -4.33 29.63
CA TYR A 124 -4.63 -2.97 29.53
C TYR A 124 -3.85 -1.99 30.42
N ALA A 125 -3.52 -2.40 31.65
CA ALA A 125 -2.68 -1.61 32.55
C ALA A 125 -1.25 -1.40 32.00
N GLN A 126 -0.67 -2.41 31.35
CA GLN A 126 0.64 -2.29 30.70
C GLN A 126 0.63 -1.36 29.49
N ASN A 127 -0.41 -1.40 28.65
CA ASN A 127 -0.53 -0.52 27.48
C ASN A 127 -0.89 0.92 27.84
N ALA A 128 -1.67 1.14 28.91
CA ALA A 128 -1.96 2.48 29.43
C ALA A 128 -0.68 3.18 29.95
N ASN A 129 0.27 2.42 30.52
CA ASN A 129 1.54 2.96 30.99
C ASN A 129 2.63 3.09 29.89
N SER A 130 2.44 2.50 28.71
CA SER A 130 3.50 2.41 27.68
C SER A 130 3.43 3.47 26.58
N ARG A 131 2.47 4.39 26.62
CA ARG A 131 2.43 5.59 25.75
C ARG A 131 2.22 6.85 26.61
N PRO A 132 3.30 7.54 27.03
CA PRO A 132 3.15 8.89 27.55
C PRO A 132 2.83 9.80 26.36
N GLY A 133 1.56 10.20 26.21
CA GLY A 133 1.17 11.22 25.23
C GLY A 133 0.04 10.87 24.25
N ALA A 134 -0.67 9.75 24.41
CA ALA A 134 -1.95 9.64 23.72
C ALA A 134 -2.95 10.58 24.42
N PRO A 135 -3.54 11.58 23.74
CA PRO A 135 -4.56 12.41 24.36
C PRO A 135 -5.74 11.49 24.67
N SER A 136 -5.94 11.18 25.95
CA SER A 136 -7.16 10.56 26.43
C SER A 136 -8.26 11.61 26.31
N MET A 137 -8.85 11.73 25.12
CA MET A 137 -10.00 12.60 24.90
C MET A 137 -11.09 12.18 25.89
N SER A 138 -11.76 13.16 26.48
CA SER A 138 -12.82 12.88 27.44
C SER A 138 -13.96 12.11 26.72
N LEU A 139 -14.67 11.24 27.44
CA LEU A 139 -15.79 10.48 26.86
C LEU A 139 -16.81 11.42 26.17
N GLU A 140 -17.06 12.59 26.77
CA GLU A 140 -17.97 13.60 26.26
C GLU A 140 -17.47 14.25 24.96
N GLU A 141 -16.17 14.52 24.88
CA GLU A 141 -15.51 15.03 23.67
C GLU A 141 -15.54 14.02 22.53
N ALA A 142 -15.33 12.73 22.83
CA ALA A 142 -15.41 11.66 21.83
C ALA A 142 -16.81 11.55 21.21
N VAL A 143 -17.87 11.64 22.04
CA VAL A 143 -19.26 11.61 21.57
C VAL A 143 -19.59 12.83 20.72
N ARG A 144 -19.10 14.02 21.10
CA ARG A 144 -19.30 15.24 20.32
C ARG A 144 -18.64 15.15 18.94
N LEU A 145 -17.43 14.59 18.89
CA LEU A 145 -16.66 14.43 17.65
C LEU A 145 -17.31 13.41 16.71
N GLU A 146 -17.88 12.33 17.25
CA GLU A 146 -18.66 11.34 16.50
C GLU A 146 -19.91 11.98 15.86
N GLN A 147 -20.63 12.81 16.63
CA GLN A 147 -21.81 13.51 16.12
C GLN A 147 -21.45 14.51 15.01
N GLU A 148 -20.37 15.27 15.18
CA GLU A 148 -19.91 16.24 14.18
C GLU A 148 -19.44 15.55 12.88
N ALA A 149 -18.66 14.47 13.00
CA ALA A 149 -18.22 13.67 11.87
C ALA A 149 -19.41 13.07 11.10
N HIS A 150 -20.40 12.54 11.82
CA HIS A 150 -21.60 11.96 11.22
C HIS A 150 -22.41 13.01 10.42
N VAL A 151 -22.53 14.24 10.92
CA VAL A 151 -23.20 15.33 10.20
C VAL A 151 -22.44 15.68 8.91
N ARG A 152 -21.11 15.77 8.97
CA ARG A 152 -20.26 16.05 7.80
C ARG A 152 -20.34 14.92 6.76
N ASP A 153 -20.39 13.67 7.20
CA ASP A 153 -20.53 12.51 6.32
C ASP A 153 -21.88 12.50 5.60
N LEU A 154 -22.96 12.80 6.31
CA LEU A 154 -24.29 12.96 5.70
C LEU A 154 -24.33 14.09 4.68
N GLN A 155 -23.66 15.21 4.94
CA GLN A 155 -23.59 16.31 4.00
C GLN A 155 -22.87 15.89 2.71
N ARG A 156 -21.70 15.24 2.83
CA ARG A 156 -20.96 14.72 1.67
C ARG A 156 -21.78 13.72 0.87
N GLN A 157 -22.52 12.83 1.54
CA GLN A 157 -23.41 11.88 0.86
C GLN A 157 -24.51 12.59 0.08
N ARG A 158 -25.16 13.60 0.67
CA ARG A 158 -26.20 14.38 -0.02
C ARG A 158 -25.68 15.12 -1.24
N GLU A 159 -24.51 15.73 -1.14
CA GLU A 159 -23.87 16.44 -2.26
C GLU A 159 -23.52 15.47 -3.41
N GLN A 160 -23.02 14.27 -3.08
CA GLN A 160 -22.75 13.23 -4.07
C GLN A 160 -24.04 12.68 -4.70
N GLU A 161 -25.10 12.50 -3.92
CA GLU A 161 -26.42 12.08 -4.41
C GLU A 161 -27.06 13.16 -5.31
N GLU A 162 -26.95 14.44 -4.96
CA GLU A 162 -27.44 15.55 -5.77
C GLU A 162 -26.63 15.69 -7.07
N ARG A 163 -25.30 15.56 -7.02
CA ARG A 163 -24.45 15.54 -8.22
C ARG A 163 -24.82 14.38 -9.14
N ARG A 164 -25.05 13.18 -8.57
CA ARG A 164 -25.52 12.01 -9.32
C ARG A 164 -26.91 12.21 -9.91
N ALA A 165 -27.83 12.82 -9.16
CA ALA A 165 -29.17 13.14 -9.63
C ALA A 165 -29.14 14.17 -10.77
N ARG A 166 -28.26 15.17 -10.70
CA ARG A 166 -28.05 16.17 -11.76
C ARG A 166 -27.49 15.54 -13.04
N MET A 167 -26.53 14.62 -12.91
CA MET A 167 -25.97 13.86 -14.04
C MET A 167 -26.92 12.74 -14.53
N GLY A 168 -28.09 12.58 -13.92
CA GLY A 168 -29.07 11.57 -14.30
C GLY A 168 -28.57 10.13 -14.12
N MET A 169 -27.54 9.86 -13.31
CA MET A 169 -27.08 8.50 -13.07
C MET A 169 -28.10 7.72 -12.23
N PRO A 170 -28.43 6.46 -12.60
CA PRO A 170 -29.38 5.67 -11.83
C PRO A 170 -28.84 5.34 -10.43
N VAL A 171 -29.64 5.61 -9.40
CA VAL A 171 -29.29 5.31 -8.01
C VAL A 171 -29.36 3.79 -7.80
N PRO A 172 -28.32 3.16 -7.23
CA PRO A 172 -28.30 1.72 -7.03
C PRO A 172 -29.41 1.29 -6.06
N GLY A 173 -30.35 0.47 -6.56
CA GLY A 173 -31.45 -0.09 -5.76
C GLY A 173 -32.85 0.41 -6.15
N GLU A 174 -32.95 1.45 -6.99
CA GLU A 174 -34.23 1.90 -7.53
C GLU A 174 -34.75 0.90 -8.59
N LYS A 175 -35.89 0.26 -8.30
CA LYS A 175 -36.66 -0.45 -9.31
C LYS A 175 -37.61 0.55 -9.94
N TYR A 176 -37.23 1.12 -11.07
CA TYR A 176 -38.10 2.00 -11.83
C TYR A 176 -39.38 1.26 -12.22
N THR A 177 -40.51 1.92 -12.00
CA THR A 177 -41.79 1.46 -12.53
C THR A 177 -41.75 1.52 -14.05
N ARG A 178 -42.59 0.71 -14.73
CA ARG A 178 -42.61 0.64 -16.20
C ARG A 178 -42.82 2.03 -16.82
N GLU A 179 -43.66 2.85 -16.22
CA GLU A 179 -43.97 4.21 -16.67
C GLU A 179 -42.72 5.12 -16.61
N GLU A 180 -41.95 5.04 -15.53
CA GLU A 180 -40.70 5.81 -15.39
C GLU A 180 -39.63 5.35 -16.39
N THR A 181 -39.53 4.04 -16.66
CA THR A 181 -38.60 3.54 -17.68
C THR A 181 -38.96 4.01 -19.08
N GLU A 182 -40.26 4.01 -19.43
CA GLU A 182 -40.75 4.47 -20.72
C GLU A 182 -40.58 5.99 -20.86
N ALA A 183 -40.83 6.76 -19.80
CA ALA A 183 -40.60 8.20 -19.78
C ALA A 183 -39.13 8.58 -19.98
N ARG A 184 -38.22 7.85 -19.34
CA ARG A 184 -36.77 8.05 -19.47
C ARG A 184 -36.27 7.67 -20.86
N LEU A 185 -36.78 6.58 -21.42
CA LEU A 185 -36.51 6.18 -22.80
C LEU A 185 -37.03 7.23 -23.80
N TRP A 186 -38.24 7.75 -23.58
CA TRP A 186 -38.82 8.82 -24.40
C TRP A 186 -38.03 10.13 -24.31
N ALA A 187 -37.57 10.49 -23.10
CA ALA A 187 -36.71 11.65 -22.90
C ALA A 187 -35.40 11.50 -23.68
N PHE A 188 -34.75 10.32 -23.60
CA PHE A 188 -33.54 10.01 -24.36
C PHE A 188 -33.77 10.06 -25.89
N MET A 189 -34.87 9.50 -26.39
CA MET A 189 -35.15 9.51 -27.84
C MET A 189 -35.45 10.91 -28.39
N ASN A 190 -36.02 11.80 -27.55
CA ASN A 190 -36.34 13.17 -27.93
C ASN A 190 -35.25 14.18 -27.57
N TYR A 191 -34.23 13.77 -26.82
CA TYR A 191 -33.15 14.64 -26.41
C TYR A 191 -32.34 15.08 -27.64
N LYS A 192 -32.33 16.38 -27.89
CA LYS A 192 -31.42 17.04 -28.82
C LYS A 192 -30.34 17.64 -27.92
N GLY A 193 -29.18 16.99 -27.83
CA GLY A 193 -28.07 17.50 -27.03
C GLY A 193 -27.87 18.99 -27.27
N SER A 194 -27.92 19.77 -26.19
CA SER A 194 -27.52 21.19 -26.24
C SER A 194 -26.00 21.26 -26.28
N GLU A 195 -25.43 22.32 -26.89
CA GLU A 195 -23.97 22.48 -26.99
C GLU A 195 -23.25 22.41 -25.63
N SER A 196 -23.94 22.71 -24.52
CA SER A 196 -23.42 22.56 -23.15
C SER A 196 -23.21 21.11 -22.68
N ASP A 197 -23.72 20.12 -23.38
CA ASP A 197 -23.64 18.69 -23.03
C ASP A 197 -22.41 18.01 -23.66
N TYR A 198 -21.71 18.72 -24.54
CA TYR A 198 -20.47 18.27 -25.19
C TYR A 198 -19.21 18.97 -24.64
N ASP A 199 -19.39 19.92 -23.71
CA ASP A 199 -18.32 20.76 -23.14
C ASP A 199 -17.88 20.31 -21.73
N GLU A 200 -18.42 19.20 -21.18
CA GLU A 200 -18.03 18.64 -19.87
C GLU A 200 -17.40 17.23 -19.96
N ASP A 201 -17.18 16.70 -21.16
CA ASP A 201 -16.52 15.40 -21.41
C ASP A 201 -15.06 15.55 -21.87
N GLU A 202 -14.36 16.61 -21.44
CA GLU A 202 -12.90 16.60 -21.43
C GLU A 202 -12.46 15.74 -20.24
N ASP A 203 -12.12 14.48 -20.53
CA ASP A 203 -11.33 13.53 -19.72
C ASP A 203 -10.78 14.08 -18.37
N GLU A 204 -11.64 14.28 -17.35
CA GLU A 204 -11.25 14.51 -15.94
C GLU A 204 -10.90 13.17 -15.25
N ASP A 205 -10.21 12.28 -15.97
CA ASP A 205 -9.44 11.17 -15.37
C ASP A 205 -8.01 11.64 -15.01
N ASP A 206 -7.78 12.96 -15.00
CA ASP A 206 -6.77 13.58 -14.16
C ASP A 206 -7.38 13.75 -12.77
N GLU A 207 -7.37 12.68 -11.96
CA GLU A 207 -7.30 12.81 -10.51
C GLU A 207 -5.98 13.52 -10.18
N ASP A 208 -5.93 14.83 -10.46
CA ASP A 208 -4.80 15.67 -10.19
C ASP A 208 -4.55 15.55 -8.69
N PRO A 209 -3.42 14.97 -8.26
CA PRO A 209 -3.12 14.86 -6.84
C PRO A 209 -3.08 16.24 -6.18
N ALA A 210 -3.02 17.35 -6.94
CA ALA A 210 -3.20 18.69 -6.44
C ALA A 210 -4.60 18.97 -5.88
N THR A 211 -5.67 18.43 -6.47
CA THR A 211 -7.06 18.63 -5.99
C THR A 211 -7.33 17.87 -4.68
N TRP A 212 -6.55 16.83 -4.38
CA TRP A 212 -6.56 16.18 -3.06
C TRP A 212 -6.06 17.12 -1.94
N PHE A 213 -5.34 18.18 -2.30
CA PHE A 213 -4.87 19.23 -1.39
C PHE A 213 -5.59 20.56 -1.60
N GLU A 214 -6.64 20.63 -2.42
CA GLU A 214 -7.59 21.75 -2.40
C GLU A 214 -8.41 21.67 -1.11
N ASP A 215 -7.75 21.99 0.00
CA ASP A 215 -8.36 22.29 1.27
C ASP A 215 -9.09 23.63 1.07
N ASP A 216 -10.40 23.60 1.18
CA ASP A 216 -11.29 24.75 1.29
C ASP A 216 -11.00 25.63 2.53
N GLN A 217 -9.97 25.27 3.31
CA GLN A 217 -9.33 26.10 4.33
C GLN A 217 -8.08 26.81 3.76
N ASP A 218 -8.30 27.98 3.15
CA ASP A 218 -7.24 28.94 2.74
C ASP A 218 -6.45 29.54 3.93
N ASP A 219 -6.80 29.16 5.17
CA ASP A 219 -6.00 29.42 6.36
C ASP A 219 -5.23 28.15 6.71
N GLY A 220 -3.97 28.05 6.26
CA GLY A 220 -3.04 26.92 6.48
C GLY A 220 -2.66 26.63 7.95
N ARG A 221 -3.64 26.62 8.85
CA ARG A 221 -3.53 26.33 10.28
C ARG A 221 -4.50 25.22 10.61
N LYS A 222 -4.04 24.00 10.35
CA LYS A 222 -4.66 22.75 10.79
C LYS A 222 -4.83 22.73 12.32
N GLY A 223 -5.95 23.22 12.83
CA GLY A 223 -6.53 22.90 14.15
C GLY A 223 -5.62 22.96 15.39
N GLN A 224 -4.45 23.61 15.35
CA GLN A 224 -3.52 23.71 16.46
C GLN A 224 -3.16 25.17 16.71
N ASN A 225 -3.26 25.58 17.98
CA ASN A 225 -2.76 26.88 18.41
C ASN A 225 -1.22 26.82 18.44
N LEU A 226 -0.60 27.16 17.30
CA LEU A 226 0.85 27.25 17.18
C LEU A 226 1.33 28.48 17.96
N VAL A 227 1.54 28.30 19.26
CA VAL A 227 2.28 29.27 20.08
C VAL A 227 3.75 29.09 19.72
N GLU A 228 4.35 30.12 19.12
CA GLU A 228 5.78 30.15 18.85
C GLU A 228 6.51 29.99 20.19
N PRO A 229 7.29 28.91 20.40
CA PRO A 229 8.01 28.73 21.66
C PRO A 229 9.04 29.83 21.80
N ASP A 230 9.11 30.44 22.97
CA ASP A 230 10.14 31.42 23.29
C ASP A 230 11.54 30.75 23.31
N TYR A 231 12.56 31.51 22.92
CA TYR A 231 13.93 31.00 22.80
C TYR A 231 14.54 30.53 24.14
N ASP A 232 13.92 30.90 25.28
CA ASP A 232 14.40 30.56 26.62
C ASP A 232 13.95 29.18 27.13
N ASP A 233 12.88 28.60 26.55
CA ASP A 233 12.31 27.30 26.98
C ASP A 233 13.19 26.09 26.57
N TYR A 234 14.11 26.26 25.62
CA TYR A 234 14.99 25.20 25.14
C TYR A 234 16.15 24.87 26.10
N SER A 235 16.40 25.72 27.10
CA SER A 235 17.52 25.57 28.03
C SER A 235 17.39 24.36 28.97
N HIS A 236 16.17 23.86 29.18
CA HIS A 236 15.90 22.68 30.02
C HIS A 236 15.88 21.36 29.22
N ILE A 237 15.48 21.40 27.95
CA ILE A 237 15.04 20.20 27.21
C ILE A 237 16.23 19.28 26.86
N ILE A 238 17.41 19.84 26.58
CA ILE A 238 18.60 19.05 26.24
C ILE A 238 19.71 19.35 27.26
N ARG A 239 19.85 18.48 28.26
CA ARG A 239 21.04 18.47 29.15
C ARG A 239 22.13 17.64 28.49
N ILE A 240 23.15 18.29 27.97
CA ILE A 240 24.36 17.63 27.48
C ILE A 240 25.20 17.23 28.70
N ASP A 241 25.49 15.95 28.84
CA ASP A 241 26.43 15.45 29.85
C ASP A 241 27.85 15.53 29.28
N ASP A 242 28.53 16.63 29.59
CA ASP A 242 29.87 16.95 29.08
C ASP A 242 30.93 15.88 29.44
N SER A 243 30.63 15.01 30.42
CA SER A 243 31.51 13.89 30.79
C SER A 243 31.57 12.77 29.74
N LYS A 244 30.64 12.75 28.77
CA LYS A 244 30.47 11.70 27.78
C LYS A 244 30.90 12.10 26.37
N ILE A 245 31.43 13.32 26.17
CA ILE A 245 31.92 13.80 24.87
C ILE A 245 33.42 13.42 24.74
N PRO A 246 33.80 12.43 23.91
CA PRO A 246 35.17 11.91 23.85
C PRO A 246 36.15 12.76 23.02
N TYR A 247 35.95 14.08 22.92
CA TYR A 247 36.87 14.98 22.22
C TYR A 247 37.17 16.22 23.04
N ALA A 248 38.14 16.08 23.94
CA ALA A 248 38.93 17.22 24.40
C ALA A 248 39.74 17.73 23.20
N ILE A 249 39.27 18.81 22.56
CA ILE A 249 40.09 19.60 21.64
C ILE A 249 41.16 20.28 22.51
N PRO A 250 42.47 19.99 22.34
CA PRO A 250 43.49 20.70 23.10
C PRO A 250 43.51 22.18 22.70
N PRO A 251 43.56 23.13 23.64
CA PRO A 251 43.75 24.53 23.33
C PRO A 251 45.20 24.74 22.88
N GLY A 252 45.42 25.05 21.60
CA GLY A 252 46.77 25.36 21.12
C GLY A 252 46.84 25.70 19.65
N SER A 253 46.60 26.98 19.32
CA SER A 253 47.42 27.80 18.39
C SER A 253 46.67 29.07 18.01
N LEU A 254 46.79 30.11 18.83
CA LEU A 254 46.72 31.50 18.40
C LEU A 254 48.07 32.14 18.80
N GLU A 255 48.99 32.16 17.84
CA GLU A 255 49.96 33.25 17.66
C GLU A 255 49.59 33.98 16.37
#